data_AF-B4NVM6-F1
#
_entry.id   AF-B4NVM6-F1
#
_cell.length_a   1.000
_cell.length_b   1.000
_cell.length_c   1.000
_cell.angle_alpha   90.00
_cell.angle_beta   90.00
_cell.angle_gamma   90.00
#
_symmetry.space_group_name_H-M   'P 1'
#
loop_
_entity.id
_entity.type
_entity.pdbx_description
1 polymer ?
#
loop_
_entity_poly.entity_id
_entity_poly.type
_entity_poly.pdbx_seq_one_letter_code
_entity_poly.pdbx_strand_id
1 'polypeptide(L)' 'MCEGQYSLVEPDGSVRTVDYTADDHNGFNAVVHKTAPTKIIAHAPVLHAAPVLAHAPLLHHY' A
#
# COMPACT_ATOMS: atom_id res chain seq x y z
N MET A 1 4.13 33.88 -4.40
CA MET A 1 3.44 32.85 -3.60
C MET A 1 3.35 31.56 -4.41
N CYS A 2 3.78 30.45 -3.82
CA CYS A 2 3.66 29.10 -4.35
C CYS A 2 3.03 28.22 -3.27
N GLU A 3 2.12 27.34 -3.66
CA GLU A 3 1.41 26.46 -2.73
C GLU A 3 1.28 25.06 -3.33
N GLY A 4 1.08 24.08 -2.46
CA GLY A 4 0.73 22.73 -2.88
C GLY A 4 0.60 21.78 -1.71
N GLN A 5 0.37 20.51 -2.04
CA GLN A 5 0.10 19.46 -1.07
C GLN A 5 0.74 18.14 -1.51
N TYR A 6 1.18 17.34 -0.54
CA TYR A 6 1.50 15.93 -0.75
C TYR A 6 0.97 15.06 0.40
N SER A 7 0.71 13.79 0.12
CA SER A 7 0.25 12.82 1.13
C SER A 7 1.03 11.52 1.04
N LEU A 8 1.35 10.94 2.20
CA LEU A 8 2.03 9.65 2.35
C LEU A 8 1.20 8.73 3.25
N VAL A 9 0.95 7.51 2.78
CA VAL A 9 0.37 6.42 3.59
C VAL A 9 1.51 5.71 4.33
N GLU A 10 1.38 5.62 5.65
CA GLU A 10 2.35 4.94 6.50
C GLU A 10 1.99 3.45 6.70
N PRO A 11 2.97 2.60 7.12
CA PRO A 11 2.70 1.18 7.34
C PRO A 11 1.65 0.87 8.41
N ASP A 12 1.44 1.79 9.36
CA ASP A 12 0.40 1.69 10.39
C ASP A 12 -0.99 2.15 9.89
N GLY A 13 -1.11 2.46 8.60
CA GLY A 13 -2.33 2.91 7.96
C GLY A 13 -2.70 4.36 8.26
N SER A 14 -1.88 5.10 9.02
CA SER A 14 -2.06 6.54 9.13
C SER A 14 -1.64 7.24 7.82
N VAL A 15 -2.23 8.40 7.57
CA VAL A 15 -1.87 9.25 6.44
C VAL A 15 -1.27 10.54 6.97
N ARG A 16 -0.09 10.90 6.46
CA ARG A 16 0.50 12.22 6.66
C ARG A 16 0.22 13.06 5.42
N THR A 17 -0.42 14.21 5.61
CA THR A 17 -0.59 15.23 4.57
C THR A 17 0.24 16.44 4.95
N VAL A 18 0.98 16.97 3.98
CA VAL A 18 1.77 18.20 4.15
C VAL A 18 1.22 19.24 3.20
N ASP A 19 0.72 20.33 3.77
CA ASP A 19 0.32 21.53 3.05
C ASP A 19 1.48 22.52 3.12
N TYR A 20 1.99 22.96 1.97
CA TYR A 20 3.11 23.89 1.91
C TYR A 20 2.74 25.19 1.22
N THR A 21 3.30 26.28 1.74
CA THR A 21 3.19 27.64 1.20
C THR A 21 4.58 28.27 1.19
N ALA A 22 4.86 29.09 0.18
CA ALA A 22 6.11 29.84 0.08
C ALA A 22 5.87 31.22 -0.52
N ASP A 23 6.34 32.27 0.17
CA ASP A 23 6.31 33.64 -0.31
C ASP A 23 7.54 34.46 0.15
N ASP A 24 7.69 35.66 -0.39
CA ASP A 24 8.88 36.51 -0.19
C ASP A 24 8.94 37.15 1.21
N HIS A 25 7.83 37.19 1.95
CA HIS A 25 7.73 37.82 3.26
C HIS A 25 7.86 36.81 4.41
N ASN A 26 7.22 35.66 4.27
CA ASN A 26 7.08 34.63 5.28
C ASN A 26 8.00 33.42 5.03
N GLY A 27 8.66 33.35 3.87
CA GLY A 27 9.51 32.22 3.47
C GLY A 27 8.69 30.94 3.26
N PHE A 28 9.31 29.79 3.50
CA PHE A 28 8.66 28.49 3.38
C PHE A 28 7.98 28.07 4.69
N ASN A 29 6.71 27.67 4.60
CA ASN A 29 5.94 27.12 5.71
C ASN A 29 5.31 25.78 5.30
N ALA A 30 5.35 24.81 6.23
CA ALA A 30 4.73 23.51 6.05
C ALA A 30 3.88 23.16 7.27
N VAL A 31 2.61 22.85 7.03
CA VAL A 31 1.69 22.36 8.05
C VAL A 31 1.48 20.86 7.82
N VAL A 32 1.71 20.07 8.86
CA VAL A 32 1.63 18.61 8.77
C VAL A 32 0.39 18.12 9.52
N HIS A 33 -0.48 17.43 8.79
CA HIS A 33 -1.65 16.76 9.31
C HIS A 33 -1.39 15.25 9.34
N LYS A 34 -1.72 14.59 10.45
CA LYS A 34 -1.62 13.13 10.59
C LYS A 34 -2.94 12.54 11.06
N THR A 35 -3.45 11.55 10.33
CA THR A 35 -4.63 10.79 10.79
C THR A 35 -4.24 9.77 11.86
N ALA A 36 -5.23 9.28 12.60
CA ALA A 36 -5.01 8.11 13.46
C ALA A 36 -4.56 6.89 12.61
N PRO A 37 -3.77 5.97 13.19
CA PRO A 37 -3.45 4.69 12.57
C PRO A 37 -4.73 3.95 12.20
N THR A 38 -4.77 3.33 11.02
CA THR A 38 -5.87 2.48 10.61
C THR A 38 -5.40 1.03 10.59
N LYS A 39 -6.17 0.13 11.20
CA LYS A 39 -5.83 -1.30 11.20
C LYS A 39 -6.00 -1.85 9.78
N ILE A 40 -4.92 -1.83 9.01
CA ILE A 40 -4.88 -2.45 7.69
C ILE A 40 -4.86 -3.97 7.92
N ILE A 41 -5.99 -4.62 7.67
CA ILE A 41 -6.06 -6.08 7.71
C ILE A 41 -5.27 -6.57 6.50
N ALA A 42 -4.11 -7.19 6.73
CA ALA A 42 -3.37 -7.84 5.66
C ALA A 42 -4.31 -8.82 4.94
N HIS A 43 -4.48 -8.63 3.62
CA HIS A 43 -5.29 -9.54 2.82
C HIS A 43 -4.65 -10.93 2.93
N ALA A 44 -5.44 -11.92 3.35
CA ALA A 44 -4.95 -13.27 3.54
C ALA A 44 -4.30 -13.78 2.24
N PRO A 45 -3.15 -14.46 2.30
CA PRO A 45 -2.51 -14.98 1.10
C PRO A 45 -3.47 -15.96 0.41
N VAL A 46 -3.76 -15.70 -0.87
CA VAL A 46 -4.48 -16.66 -1.70
C VAL A 46 -3.52 -17.84 -1.97
N LEU A 47 -3.77 -18.96 -1.30
CA LEU A 47 -3.09 -20.22 -1.58
C LEU A 47 -3.49 -20.72 -2.97
N HIS A 48 -2.53 -20.71 -3.89
CA HIS A 48 -2.70 -21.36 -5.19
C HIS A 48 -2.62 -22.87 -4.95
N ALA A 49 -3.73 -23.59 -5.10
CA ALA A 49 -3.75 -25.04 -5.02
C ALA A 49 -2.91 -25.63 -6.17
N ALA A 50 -1.97 -26.53 -5.85
CA ALA A 50 -1.17 -27.22 -6.85
C ALA A 50 -2.06 -28.14 -7.69
N PRO A 51 -1.86 -28.24 -9.02
CA PRO A 51 -2.62 -29.17 -9.85
C PRO A 51 -2.27 -30.61 -9.46
N VAL A 52 -3.29 -31.44 -9.21
CA VAL A 52 -3.12 -32.88 -8.99
C VAL A 52 -2.80 -33.53 -10.33
N LEU A 53 -1.56 -34.00 -10.51
CA LEU A 53 -1.20 -34.85 -11.64
C LEU A 53 -1.80 -36.25 -11.42
N ALA A 54 -2.92 -36.54 -12.08
CA ALA A 54 -3.40 -37.92 -12.23
C ALA A 54 -2.65 -38.57 -13.41
N HIS A 55 -1.64 -39.39 -13.14
CA HIS A 55 -1.12 -40.33 -14.13
C HIS A 55 -1.89 -41.64 -14.01
N ALA A 56 -2.65 -41.97 -15.07
CA ALA A 56 -3.40 -43.22 -15.17
C ALA A 56 -2.45 -44.42 -15.31
N PRO A 57 -2.77 -45.59 -14.71
CA PRO A 57 -1.96 -46.78 -14.91
C PRO A 57 -2.26 -47.34 -16.31
N LEU A 58 -1.23 -47.60 -17.11
CA LEU A 58 -1.36 -48.50 -18.25
C LEU A 58 -0.68 -49.82 -17.88
N LEU A 59 -1.51 -50.80 -17.47
CA LEU A 59 -1.12 -52.20 -17.39
C LEU A 59 -1.55 -52.92 -18.68
N HIS A 60 -0.55 -53.56 -19.31
CA HIS A 60 -0.56 -54.71 -20.23
C HIS A 60 -1.32 -54.66 -21.57
N HIS A 61 -0.58 -54.92 -22.67
CA HIS A 61 -0.80 -56.12 -23.48
C HIS A 61 0.43 -56.50 -24.34
N TYR A 62 0.80 -57.80 -24.24
CA TYR A 62 1.72 -58.69 -24.99
C TYR A 62 3.06 -58.19 -25.55
#